data_AF-A0A2V9UZ69-F1
#
_entry.id   AF-A0A2V9UZ69-F1
#
_cell.length_a   1.000
_cell.length_b   1.000
_cell.length_c   1.000
_cell.angle_alpha   90.00
_cell.angle_beta   90.00
_cell.angle_gamma   90.00
#
_symmetry.space_group_name_H-M   'P 1'
#
loop_
_entity.id
_entity.type
_entity.pdbx_description
1 polymer ?
#
loop_
_entity_poly.entity_id
_entity_poly.type
_entity_poly.pdbx_seq_one_letter_code
_entity_poly.pdbx_strand_id
1 'polypeptide(L)'
;MADDLAKRYPQNTLVQSNYLPAILGQISIHAQNPADALDSQKQARPYELGQPAQAILLNLYPVFVRGQAYLATHDNQKAMAEFQKILEHPGMSLNEPIAVLARLEIARAYAANGQRERARSAYQDVLTLWETADPDIPVLKQARAEYAKLESHPEAAGN
;
A
#
# COMPACT_ATOMS: atom_id res chain seq x y z
N MET A 1 -33.71 -14.63 5.33
CA MET A 1 -32.65 -13.60 5.12
C MET A 1 -31.87 -13.87 3.84
N ALA A 2 -31.28 -15.07 3.65
CA ALA A 2 -30.61 -15.42 2.39
C ALA A 2 -31.54 -15.31 1.15
N ASP A 3 -32.76 -15.84 1.23
CA ASP A 3 -33.72 -15.77 0.11
C ASP A 3 -34.13 -14.33 -0.26
N ASP A 4 -34.25 -13.46 0.74
CA ASP A 4 -34.56 -12.05 0.54
C ASP A 4 -33.39 -11.33 -0.14
N LEU A 5 -32.16 -11.64 0.26
CA LEU A 5 -30.94 -11.11 -0.36
C LEU A 5 -30.81 -11.58 -1.83
N ALA A 6 -31.11 -12.85 -2.12
CA ALA A 6 -31.13 -13.39 -3.48
C ALA A 6 -32.16 -12.69 -4.38
N LYS A 7 -33.35 -12.41 -3.84
CA LYS A 7 -34.44 -11.72 -4.56
C LYS A 7 -34.15 -10.25 -4.82
N ARG A 8 -33.55 -9.55 -3.85
CA ARG A 8 -33.26 -8.11 -3.98
C ARG A 8 -32.11 -7.82 -4.94
N TYR A 9 -31.15 -8.73 -5.07
CA TYR A 9 -29.95 -8.50 -5.88
C TYR A 9 -29.67 -9.66 -6.86
N PRO A 10 -30.60 -10.00 -7.76
CA PRO A 10 -30.48 -11.17 -8.64
C PRO A 10 -29.34 -11.04 -9.66
N GLN A 11 -28.94 -9.81 -9.99
CA GLN A 11 -27.90 -9.51 -10.99
C GLN A 11 -26.55 -9.13 -10.36
N ASN A 12 -26.46 -9.03 -9.02
CA ASN A 12 -25.22 -8.62 -8.36
C ASN A 12 -24.30 -9.83 -8.19
N THR A 13 -23.21 -9.89 -8.97
CA THR A 13 -22.25 -11.01 -8.97
C THR A 13 -21.64 -11.28 -7.59
N LEU A 14 -21.38 -10.25 -6.78
CA LEU A 14 -20.80 -10.43 -5.44
C LEU A 14 -21.82 -11.03 -4.48
N VAL A 15 -23.07 -10.61 -4.56
CA VAL A 15 -24.15 -11.20 -3.78
C VAL A 15 -24.38 -12.66 -4.20
N GLN A 16 -24.51 -12.91 -5.50
CA GLN A 16 -24.88 -14.23 -6.04
C GLN A 16 -23.76 -15.25 -5.96
N SER A 17 -22.51 -14.83 -6.17
CA SER A 17 -21.38 -15.74 -6.33
C SER A 17 -20.38 -15.67 -5.18
N ASN A 18 -20.56 -14.82 -4.17
CA ASN A 18 -19.67 -14.77 -3.00
C ASN A 18 -20.48 -14.82 -1.69
N TYR A 19 -21.34 -13.84 -1.43
CA TYR A 19 -22.02 -13.73 -0.13
C TYR A 19 -23.08 -14.81 0.11
N LEU A 20 -23.95 -15.06 -0.88
CA LEU A 20 -25.02 -16.06 -0.75
C LEU A 20 -24.47 -17.49 -0.55
N PRO A 21 -23.50 -17.96 -1.37
CA PRO A 21 -22.80 -19.22 -1.12
C PRO A 21 -22.26 -19.33 0.30
N ALA A 22 -21.55 -18.31 0.81
CA ALA A 22 -20.98 -18.33 2.16
C ALA A 22 -22.06 -18.43 3.25
N ILE A 23 -23.15 -17.65 3.13
CA ILE A 23 -24.26 -17.68 4.09
C ILE A 23 -24.97 -19.04 4.08
N LEU A 24 -25.28 -19.58 2.90
CA LEU A 24 -25.93 -20.89 2.76
C LEU A 24 -25.04 -22.00 3.30
N GLY A 25 -23.74 -21.96 3.01
CA GLY A 25 -22.76 -22.89 3.55
C GLY A 25 -22.74 -22.92 5.07
N GLN A 26 -22.72 -21.74 5.70
CA GLN A 26 -22.74 -21.64 7.16
C GLN A 26 -24.05 -22.17 7.77
N ILE A 27 -25.20 -21.90 7.14
CA ILE A 27 -26.50 -22.45 7.55
C ILE A 27 -26.47 -23.98 7.51
N SER A 28 -25.97 -24.58 6.42
CA SER A 28 -25.87 -26.04 6.27
C SER A 28 -24.91 -26.67 7.28
N ILE A 29 -23.79 -26.02 7.61
CA ILE A 29 -22.88 -26.47 8.68
C ILE A 29 -23.61 -26.51 10.02
N HIS A 30 -24.34 -25.46 10.39
CA HIS A 30 -25.11 -25.42 11.64
C HIS A 30 -26.24 -26.47 11.67
N ALA A 31 -26.80 -26.81 10.52
CA ALA A 31 -27.76 -27.91 10.37
C ALA A 31 -27.11 -29.30 10.36
N GLN A 32 -25.80 -29.41 10.64
CA GLN A 32 -25.00 -30.64 10.57
C GLN A 32 -25.06 -31.34 9.20
N ASN A 33 -25.18 -30.55 8.13
CA ASN A 33 -25.19 -31.03 6.75
C ASN A 33 -23.97 -30.49 5.97
N PRO A 34 -22.77 -31.05 6.20
CA PRO A 34 -21.54 -30.55 5.59
C PRO A 34 -21.47 -30.80 4.07
N ALA A 35 -22.23 -31.75 3.53
CA ALA A 35 -22.25 -32.00 2.09
C ALA A 35 -22.90 -30.84 1.33
N ASP A 36 -24.06 -30.37 1.79
CA ASP A 36 -24.74 -29.21 1.23
C ASP A 36 -23.94 -27.92 1.43
N ALA A 37 -23.20 -27.83 2.54
CA ALA A 37 -22.26 -26.74 2.76
C ALA A 37 -21.19 -26.69 1.67
N LEU A 38 -20.54 -27.83 1.38
CA LEU A 38 -19.54 -27.93 0.31
C LEU A 38 -20.12 -27.67 -1.08
N ASP A 39 -21.35 -28.11 -1.34
CA ASP A 39 -22.02 -27.88 -2.62
C ASP A 39 -22.28 -26.39 -2.87
N SER A 40 -22.78 -25.68 -1.86
CA SER A 40 -23.02 -24.23 -1.93
C SER A 40 -21.75 -23.44 -2.28
N GLN A 41 -20.56 -23.87 -1.81
CA GLN A 41 -19.30 -23.18 -2.07
C GLN A 41 -18.77 -23.35 -3.51
N LYS A 42 -19.26 -24.32 -4.29
CA LYS A 42 -18.78 -24.54 -5.67
C LYS A 42 -18.96 -23.30 -6.54
N GLN A 43 -20.05 -22.56 -6.32
CA GLN A 43 -20.35 -21.32 -7.03
C GLN A 43 -19.37 -20.18 -6.70
N ALA A 44 -18.78 -20.19 -5.49
CA ALA A 44 -17.84 -19.16 -5.05
C ALA A 44 -16.41 -19.37 -5.53
N ARG A 45 -16.02 -20.61 -5.87
CA ARG A 45 -14.64 -20.97 -6.26
C ARG A 45 -14.01 -20.04 -7.32
N PRO A 46 -14.70 -19.62 -8.39
CA PRO A 46 -14.08 -18.73 -9.38
C PRO A 46 -13.78 -17.32 -8.87
N TYR A 47 -14.36 -16.90 -7.74
CA TYR A 47 -14.34 -15.54 -7.21
C TYR A 47 -13.83 -15.44 -5.78
N GLU A 48 -13.49 -16.56 -5.13
CA GLU A 48 -13.17 -16.63 -3.69
C GLU A 48 -11.88 -15.89 -3.31
N LEU A 49 -10.96 -15.71 -4.26
CA LEU A 49 -9.73 -14.93 -4.10
C LEU A 49 -9.87 -13.48 -4.59
N GLY A 50 -11.08 -13.07 -5.02
CA GLY A 50 -11.37 -11.70 -5.45
C GLY A 50 -11.65 -10.76 -4.28
N GLN A 51 -11.68 -9.45 -4.54
CA GLN A 51 -12.07 -8.45 -3.56
C GLN A 51 -13.57 -8.16 -3.68
N PRO A 52 -14.43 -8.67 -2.78
CA PRO A 52 -15.88 -8.60 -2.96
C PRO A 52 -16.49 -7.24 -2.62
N ALA A 53 -15.69 -6.23 -2.26
CA ALA A 53 -16.16 -4.87 -2.08
C ALA A 53 -15.11 -3.90 -2.66
N GLN A 54 -15.52 -3.07 -3.60
CA GLN A 54 -14.66 -2.08 -4.21
C GLN A 54 -14.57 -0.87 -3.28
N ALA A 55 -13.53 -0.84 -2.46
CA ALA A 55 -13.10 0.38 -1.81
C ALA A 55 -11.91 0.91 -2.62
N ILE A 56 -11.98 2.15 -3.10
CA ILE A 56 -10.75 2.87 -3.46
C ILE A 56 -10.05 3.15 -2.13
N LEU A 57 -9.00 2.40 -1.84
CA LEU A 57 -8.28 2.48 -0.57
C LEU A 57 -7.25 3.61 -0.66
N LEU A 58 -7.67 4.86 -0.48
CA LEU A 58 -6.76 6.01 -0.32
C LEU A 58 -6.12 6.03 1.07
N ASN A 59 -5.57 4.90 1.49
CA ASN A 59 -5.02 4.71 2.82
C ASN A 59 -3.81 5.61 3.03
N LEU A 60 -3.81 6.35 4.15
CA LEU A 60 -2.68 7.18 4.59
C LEU A 60 -2.29 8.35 3.66
N TYR A 61 -3.00 8.59 2.55
CA TYR A 61 -2.74 9.73 1.66
C TYR A 61 -2.78 11.10 2.37
N PRO A 62 -3.70 11.38 3.32
CA PRO A 62 -3.67 12.64 4.08
C PRO A 62 -2.38 12.84 4.90
N VAL A 63 -1.77 11.74 5.37
CA VAL A 63 -0.49 11.78 6.08
C VAL A 63 0.65 12.09 5.11
N PHE A 64 0.66 11.41 3.96
CA PHE A 64 1.66 11.63 2.92
C PHE A 64 1.64 13.06 2.38
N VAL A 65 0.46 13.58 2.04
CA VAL A 65 0.29 14.96 1.55
C VAL A 65 0.72 15.99 2.59
N ARG A 66 0.46 15.74 3.89
CA ARG A 66 0.94 16.61 4.97
C ARG A 66 2.47 16.60 5.08
N GLY A 67 3.11 15.44 4.90
CA GLY A 67 4.57 15.35 4.79
C GLY A 67 5.12 16.17 3.62
N GLN A 68 4.50 16.06 2.44
CA GLN A 68 4.88 16.86 1.26
C GLN A 68 4.70 18.37 1.50
N ALA A 69 3.65 18.78 2.21
CA ALA A 69 3.45 20.18 2.58
C ALA A 69 4.59 20.70 3.48
N TYR A 70 5.03 19.90 4.47
CA TYR A 70 6.18 20.27 5.30
C TYR A 70 7.50 20.33 4.52
N LEU A 71 7.71 19.45 3.54
CA LEU A 71 8.86 19.55 2.62
C LEU A 71 8.83 20.87 1.84
N ALA A 72 7.67 21.25 1.30
CA ALA A 72 7.51 22.48 0.53
C ALA A 72 7.75 23.75 1.38
N THR A 73 7.54 23.68 2.70
CA THR A 73 7.87 24.76 3.64
C THR A 73 9.25 24.62 4.27
N HIS A 74 10.09 23.71 3.77
CA HIS A 74 11.45 23.41 4.28
C HIS A 74 11.50 22.92 5.75
N ASP A 75 10.38 22.47 6.31
CA ASP A 75 10.32 21.87 7.65
C ASP A 75 10.58 20.35 7.54
N ASN A 76 11.83 20.02 7.20
CA ASN A 76 12.24 18.65 6.90
C ASN A 76 12.04 17.70 8.09
N GLN A 77 12.16 18.20 9.33
CA GLN A 77 11.94 17.39 10.53
C GLN A 77 10.48 16.98 10.66
N LYS A 78 9.53 17.91 10.50
CA LYS A 78 8.11 17.55 10.54
C LYS A 78 7.71 16.71 9.34
N ALA A 79 8.29 16.94 8.17
CA ALA A 79 8.08 16.09 7.00
C ALA A 79 8.44 14.63 7.28
N MET A 80 9.66 14.38 7.79
CA MET A 80 10.10 13.02 8.17
C MET A 80 9.15 12.40 9.20
N ALA A 81 8.71 13.17 10.21
CA ALA A 81 7.78 12.67 11.22
C ALA A 81 6.41 12.25 10.63
N GLU A 82 5.91 12.93 9.59
CA GLU A 82 4.69 12.50 8.90
C GLU A 82 4.90 11.22 8.09
N PHE A 83 5.96 11.16 7.29
CA PHE A 83 6.27 9.96 6.50
C PHE A 83 6.57 8.74 7.38
N GLN A 84 7.20 8.95 8.54
CA GLN A 84 7.52 7.90 9.49
C GLN A 84 6.25 7.21 10.02
N LYS A 85 5.14 7.94 10.22
CA LYS A 85 3.85 7.34 10.62
C LYS A 85 3.38 6.28 9.62
N ILE A 86 3.65 6.45 8.33
CA ILE A 86 3.29 5.47 7.30
C ILE A 86 4.11 4.17 7.50
N LEU A 87 5.40 4.32 7.78
CA LEU A 87 6.32 3.19 7.96
C LEU A 87 6.11 2.45 9.28
N GLU A 88 5.63 3.15 10.32
CA GLU A 88 5.25 2.57 11.61
C GLU A 88 3.94 1.78 11.56
N HIS A 89 3.14 1.96 10.50
CA HIS A 89 1.85 1.29 10.31
C HIS A 89 1.82 0.51 8.97
N PRO A 90 2.74 -0.46 8.75
CA PRO A 90 2.90 -1.10 7.45
C PRO A 90 1.64 -1.85 6.98
N GLY A 91 0.86 -2.43 7.90
CA GLY A 91 -0.39 -3.12 7.59
C GLY A 91 -1.51 -2.22 7.06
N MET A 92 -1.44 -0.91 7.29
CA MET A 92 -2.44 0.05 6.81
C MET A 92 -2.24 0.43 5.34
N SER A 93 -1.03 0.27 4.81
CA SER A 93 -0.72 0.58 3.40
C SER A 93 -1.25 -0.49 2.43
N LEU A 94 -1.49 -1.72 2.90
CA LEU A 94 -1.93 -2.85 2.07
C LEU A 94 -1.07 -2.99 0.80
N ASN A 95 -1.66 -2.86 -0.39
CA ASN A 95 -1.00 -2.91 -1.69
C ASN A 95 -0.73 -1.53 -2.30
N GLU A 96 -0.95 -0.43 -1.58
CA GLU A 96 -0.67 0.92 -2.07
C GLU A 96 0.84 1.21 -2.13
N PRO A 97 1.34 1.94 -3.14
CA PRO A 97 2.75 2.32 -3.24
C PRO A 97 3.19 3.35 -2.19
N ILE A 98 2.27 3.81 -1.33
CA ILE A 98 2.48 4.92 -0.41
C ILE A 98 3.62 4.66 0.60
N ALA A 99 3.83 3.41 1.00
CA ALA A 99 4.90 3.05 1.95
C ALA A 99 6.30 3.24 1.36
N VAL A 100 6.52 2.82 0.11
CA VAL A 100 7.82 3.02 -0.55
C VAL A 100 8.03 4.47 -0.95
N LEU A 101 6.97 5.18 -1.35
CA LEU A 101 7.03 6.62 -1.59
C LEU A 101 7.39 7.39 -0.31
N ALA A 102 6.85 7.01 0.85
CA ALA A 102 7.21 7.61 2.14
C ALA A 102 8.71 7.42 2.47
N ARG A 103 9.29 6.25 2.19
CA ARG A 103 10.74 6.01 2.34
C ARG A 103 11.57 6.93 1.45
N LEU A 104 11.14 7.12 0.20
CA LEU A 104 11.81 8.02 -0.74
C LEU A 104 11.75 9.48 -0.26
N GLU A 105 10.59 9.93 0.22
CA GLU A 105 10.46 11.29 0.75
C GLU A 105 11.26 11.51 2.04
N ILE A 106 11.45 10.47 2.87
CA ILE A 106 12.39 10.53 4.01
C ILE A 106 13.84 10.70 3.52
N ALA A 107 14.24 9.98 2.47
CA ALA A 107 15.58 10.14 1.88
C ALA A 107 15.80 11.58 1.35
N ARG A 108 14.80 12.15 0.68
CA ARG A 108 14.79 13.54 0.22
C ARG A 108 14.86 14.53 1.39
N ALA A 109 14.10 14.31 2.45
CA ALA A 109 14.11 15.14 3.65
C ALA A 109 15.47 15.11 4.36
N TYR A 110 16.12 13.94 4.45
CA TYR A 110 17.48 13.84 4.98
C TYR A 110 18.47 14.65 4.14
N ALA A 111 18.41 14.53 2.81
CA ALA A 111 19.28 15.28 1.91
C ALA A 111 19.06 16.79 2.06
N ALA A 112 17.80 17.24 2.10
CA ALA A 112 17.44 18.64 2.29
C ALA A 112 17.86 19.19 3.66
N ASN A 113 17.98 18.33 4.67
CA ASN A 113 18.44 18.68 6.02
C ASN A 113 19.95 18.49 6.21
N GLY A 114 20.73 18.31 5.13
CA GLY A 114 22.18 18.14 5.17
C GLY A 114 22.68 16.81 5.74
N GLN A 115 21.79 15.86 6.03
CA GLN A 115 22.13 14.56 6.62
C GLN A 115 22.52 13.57 5.51
N ARG A 116 23.64 13.82 4.83
CA ARG A 116 24.07 13.12 3.61
C ARG A 116 24.13 11.60 3.76
N GLU A 117 24.82 11.08 4.78
CA GLU A 117 24.96 9.63 4.99
C GLU A 117 23.61 8.94 5.25
N ARG A 118 22.72 9.59 6.01
CA ARG A 118 21.37 9.07 6.24
C ARG A 118 20.52 9.10 4.98
N ALA A 119 20.65 10.16 4.17
CA ALA A 119 19.99 10.23 2.88
C ALA A 119 20.46 9.10 1.97
N ARG A 120 21.78 8.89 1.86
CA ARG A 120 22.39 7.83 1.06
C ARG A 120 21.84 6.45 1.45
N SER A 121 21.87 6.12 2.74
CA SER A 121 21.30 4.87 3.26
C SER A 121 19.83 4.72 2.89
N ALA A 122 19.02 5.76 3.08
CA ALA A 122 17.59 5.71 2.79
C ALA A 122 17.28 5.56 1.29
N TYR A 123 18.04 6.22 0.41
CA TYR A 123 17.93 6.02 -1.03
C TYR A 123 18.33 4.60 -1.44
N GLN A 124 19.40 4.06 -0.87
CA GLN A 124 19.81 2.68 -1.13
C GLN A 124 18.70 1.69 -0.78
N ASP A 125 18.07 1.85 0.39
CA ASP A 125 16.94 1.01 0.81
C ASP A 125 15.78 1.06 -0.20
N VAL A 126 15.45 2.25 -0.71
CA VAL A 126 14.41 2.42 -1.74
C VAL A 126 14.79 1.73 -3.05
N LEU A 127 16.04 1.90 -3.50
CA LEU A 127 16.52 1.31 -4.75
C LEU A 127 16.64 -0.22 -4.68
N THR A 128 16.95 -0.78 -3.51
CA THR A 128 16.88 -2.23 -3.26
C THR A 128 15.43 -2.71 -3.28
N LEU A 129 14.49 -1.99 -2.66
CA LEU A 129 13.08 -2.37 -2.69
C LEU A 129 12.48 -2.33 -4.10
N TRP A 130 12.98 -1.43 -4.95
CA TRP A 130 12.57 -1.25 -6.35
C TRP A 130 13.57 -1.82 -7.36
N GLU A 131 14.39 -2.80 -6.99
CA GLU A 131 15.37 -3.38 -7.91
C GLU A 131 14.71 -4.01 -9.15
N THR A 132 13.58 -4.68 -8.96
CA THR A 132 12.80 -5.36 -10.00
C THR A 132 11.58 -4.56 -10.48
N ALA A 133 11.41 -3.33 -10.00
CA ALA A 133 10.36 -2.44 -10.48
C ALA A 133 10.61 -2.05 -11.94
N ASP A 134 9.55 -1.66 -12.66
CA ASP A 134 9.68 -1.16 -14.03
C ASP A 134 10.68 0.01 -14.04
N PRO A 135 11.82 -0.12 -14.77
CA PRO A 135 12.89 0.87 -14.76
C PRO A 135 12.47 2.21 -15.36
N ASP A 136 11.37 2.24 -16.12
CA ASP A 136 10.92 3.44 -16.81
C ASP A 136 10.02 4.35 -15.99
N ILE A 137 9.62 3.94 -14.79
CA ILE A 137 8.77 4.75 -13.90
C ILE A 137 9.52 6.05 -13.53
N PRO A 138 8.93 7.24 -13.77
CA PRO A 138 9.62 8.52 -13.56
C PRO A 138 10.19 8.73 -12.15
N VAL A 139 9.49 8.28 -11.10
CA VAL A 139 9.96 8.45 -9.72
C VAL A 139 11.21 7.63 -9.42
N LEU A 140 11.36 6.44 -10.01
CA LEU A 140 12.55 5.61 -9.86
C LEU A 140 13.75 6.24 -10.57
N LYS A 141 13.55 6.80 -11.77
CA LYS A 141 14.59 7.55 -12.48
C LYS A 141 15.07 8.76 -11.68
N GLN A 142 14.15 9.51 -11.07
CA GLN A 142 14.48 10.63 -10.19
C GLN A 142 15.28 10.17 -8.97
N ALA A 143 14.82 9.14 -8.26
CA ALA A 143 15.51 8.60 -7.09
C ALA A 143 16.95 8.16 -7.40
N ARG A 144 17.19 7.49 -8.54
CA ARG A 144 18.55 7.11 -8.98
C ARG A 144 19.44 8.33 -9.26
N ALA A 145 18.89 9.35 -9.92
CA ALA A 145 19.64 10.59 -10.19
C ALA A 145 19.95 11.39 -8.92
N GLU A 146 19.00 11.45 -7.99
CA GLU A 146 19.17 12.07 -6.66
C GLU A 146 20.24 11.34 -5.86
N TYR A 147 20.19 10.01 -5.79
CA TYR A 147 21.19 9.17 -5.14
C TYR A 147 22.61 9.39 -5.73
N ALA A 148 22.75 9.41 -7.06
CA ALA A 148 24.04 9.62 -7.72
C ALA A 148 24.67 11.00 -7.38
N LYS A 149 23.85 12.03 -7.14
CA LYS A 149 24.35 13.35 -6.66
C LYS A 149 24.92 13.26 -5.24
N LEU A 150 24.42 12.34 -4.42
CA LEU A 150 24.94 12.05 -3.08
C LEU A 150 26.23 11.20 -3.09
N GLU A 151 26.65 10.69 -4.24
CA GLU A 151 27.94 10.00 -4.39
C GLU A 151 29.05 10.96 -4.89
N SER A 152 28.67 11.97 -5.67
CA SER A 152 29.62 12.81 -6.43
C SER A 152 30.17 14.06 -5.70
N HIS A 153 29.77 14.32 -4.45
CA HIS A 153 30.28 15.44 -3.65
C HIS A 153 30.87 14.94 -2.32
N PRO A 154 32.16 14.55 -2.27
CA PRO A 154 32.84 14.37 -1.01
C PRO A 154 32.89 15.71 -0.26
N GLU A 155 32.72 15.68 1.06
CA GLU A 155 32.93 16.85 1.92
C GLU A 155 34.25 17.53 1.51
N ALA A 156 34.18 18.82 1.17
CA ALA A 156 35.37 19.64 1.21
C ALA A 156 35.80 19.64 2.69
N ALA A 157 36.83 18.85 3.00
CA ALA A 157 37.48 18.88 4.31
C ALA A 157 37.81 20.34 4.62
N GLY A 158 37.13 20.88 5.64
CA GLY A 158 37.43 22.21 6.16
C GLY A 158 38.86 22.20 6.71
N ASN A 159 39.69 23.06 6.13
CA ASN A 159 40.98 23.49 6.68
C ASN A 159 40.79 24.19 8.02
#